data_AF-A0A852F3D6-F1
#
_entry.id   AF-A0A852F3D6-F1
#
_cell.length_a   1.000
_cell.length_b   1.000
_cell.length_c   1.000
_cell.angle_alpha   90.00
_cell.angle_beta   90.00
_cell.angle_gamma   90.00
#
_symmetry.space_group_name_H-M   'P 1'
#
loop_
_entity.id
_entity.type
_entity.pdbx_description
1 polymer ?
#
loop_
_entity_poly.entity_id
_entity_poly.type
_entity_poly.pdbx_seq_one_letter_code
_entity_poly.pdbx_strand_id
1 'polypeptide(L)'
;QAEESCKCNGWKNPNPPPTPPRAELQQAAVSLAEPCRSCSHALAAHVSHLENVSEEEMNRLLGIVLDVEYLFTCVHKEEDADTKQVYFYLFKLLRKCILQMGKPVVEGSLESPPFEKPSIEQGVNNFVQYKFSHLPSKERQTIVELAKMFLNRINYWHLETPSQRRLRSPNDDIAGYKVNYTRWLCYCNVPQFCDSLPRYETTQVFGRTLLRSVFTVMRRQLLEQARQEKDKLPQEKRTLILTHFPKFLSMLEEEVYSQNSPIWDPDFMVSSSRTGQLGIQTVISPPPVARSVAYSASPSSLEQSNSGNMSPACKVSSALDPNLGEKRKNNEPYSLEDSKRPRVIGDIPIELINEVMSTITDPAAMLGPETNFLSAHSARDEAARLEERRGVIEFHVVGNSLNQKPNKKIMMWLVGLQNVFSHQLPRMPKEYITRLVFDPKHKTLALIKDGRVIGGICFRMFPSQGFTEIVFCAVTSNEQVKGYGTHLMNHLKEYHIKHNILNFLTYADEYAIGYFKKQGFSKDIKVPKAKYVGYIKDYEGATLMGCELNPRIPYTEFSVIIKKQKEIIKKLIERKQAQIRKVYPGLSCFKDGVRQIPIESIPGI
;
A
#
# COMPACT_ATOMS: atom_id res chain seq x y z
N GLN A 1 10.75 -36.38 39.81
CA GLN A 1 11.13 -37.10 38.58
C GLN A 1 9.85 -37.35 37.80
N ALA A 2 9.74 -36.85 36.56
CA ALA A 2 8.65 -37.24 35.68
C ALA A 2 8.87 -38.72 35.29
N GLU A 3 7.84 -39.55 35.37
CA GLU A 3 7.93 -40.96 34.99
C GLU A 3 8.33 -41.10 33.50
N GLU A 4 9.22 -42.04 33.17
CA GLU A 4 9.67 -42.34 31.79
C GLU A 4 8.51 -42.73 30.83
N SER A 5 7.31 -42.93 31.37
CA SER A 5 6.08 -43.28 30.65
C SER A 5 5.30 -42.08 30.07
N CYS A 6 5.68 -40.84 30.41
CA CYS A 6 4.88 -39.65 30.09
C CYS A 6 4.93 -39.26 28.60
N LYS A 7 3.77 -39.19 27.92
CA LYS A 7 3.62 -38.80 26.50
C LYS A 7 3.16 -37.35 26.30
N CYS A 8 3.40 -36.47 27.27
CA CYS A 8 2.96 -35.09 27.19
C CYS A 8 3.82 -34.29 26.20
N ASN A 9 3.19 -33.68 25.20
CA ASN A 9 3.86 -32.91 24.13
C ASN A 9 3.75 -31.39 24.32
N GLY A 10 3.66 -30.92 25.57
CA GLY A 10 3.63 -29.49 25.87
C GLY A 10 2.79 -29.15 27.09
N TRP A 11 3.33 -28.24 27.91
CA TRP A 11 2.67 -27.78 29.12
C TRP A 11 1.36 -27.04 28.79
N LYS A 12 0.30 -27.36 29.54
CA LYS A 12 -1.01 -26.71 29.44
C LYS A 12 -1.31 -26.01 30.75
N ASN A 13 -1.53 -24.69 30.68
CA ASN A 13 -1.81 -23.87 31.84
C ASN A 13 -3.05 -24.41 32.60
N PRO A 14 -2.95 -24.74 33.90
CA PRO A 14 -4.06 -25.20 34.71
C PRO A 14 -5.13 -24.11 34.92
N ASN A 15 -4.73 -22.83 34.85
CA ASN A 15 -5.59 -21.66 34.95
C ASN A 15 -5.64 -20.96 33.58
N PRO A 16 -6.37 -21.50 32.59
CA PRO A 16 -6.47 -20.86 31.29
C PRO A 16 -7.12 -19.46 31.45
N PRO A 17 -6.61 -18.43 30.75
CA PRO A 17 -7.29 -17.14 30.73
C PRO A 17 -8.72 -17.32 30.17
N PRO A 18 -9.71 -16.59 30.69
CA PRO A 18 -11.08 -16.69 30.20
C PRO A 18 -11.14 -16.35 28.70
N THR A 19 -11.90 -17.13 27.93
CA THR A 19 -12.26 -16.81 26.54
C THR A 19 -13.58 -16.03 26.52
N PRO A 20 -13.65 -14.83 25.93
CA PRO A 20 -12.60 -14.10 25.22
C PRO A 20 -11.57 -13.46 26.16
N PRO A 21 -10.30 -13.32 25.74
CA PRO A 21 -9.23 -12.81 26.59
C PRO A 21 -9.55 -11.40 27.10
N ARG A 22 -9.74 -11.25 28.41
CA ARG A 22 -9.81 -9.93 29.08
C ARG A 22 -8.40 -9.34 29.14
N ALA A 23 -8.23 -8.16 28.57
CA ALA A 23 -6.94 -7.46 28.43
C ALA A 23 -6.35 -6.88 29.73
N GLU A 24 -6.77 -7.35 30.91
CA GLU A 24 -6.41 -6.74 32.21
C GLU A 24 -5.54 -7.60 33.12
N LEU A 25 -5.27 -8.86 32.79
CA LEU A 25 -4.23 -9.58 33.52
C LEU A 25 -2.88 -9.32 32.83
N GLN A 26 -2.02 -8.55 33.52
CA GLN A 26 -0.58 -8.85 33.50
C GLN A 26 -0.47 -10.38 33.54
N GLN A 27 0.12 -10.99 32.51
CA GLN A 27 0.46 -12.41 32.57
C GLN A 27 1.29 -12.58 33.84
N ALA A 28 0.66 -13.09 34.90
CA ALA A 28 1.37 -13.46 36.11
C ALA A 28 2.48 -14.41 35.64
N ALA A 29 3.72 -14.12 36.03
CA ALA A 29 4.85 -14.98 35.71
C ALA A 29 4.50 -16.39 36.18
N VAL A 30 4.26 -17.29 35.22
CA VAL A 30 3.89 -18.68 35.50
C VAL A 30 5.04 -19.29 36.29
N SER A 31 4.74 -19.81 37.48
CA SER A 31 5.78 -20.42 38.31
C SER A 31 6.22 -21.74 37.69
N LEU A 32 7.53 -22.02 37.72
CA LEU A 32 8.10 -23.27 37.22
C LEU A 32 7.56 -24.51 37.97
N ALA A 33 6.98 -24.32 39.16
CA ALA A 33 6.35 -25.38 39.95
C ALA A 33 4.90 -25.69 39.53
N GLU A 34 4.28 -24.90 38.64
CA GLU A 34 2.87 -25.10 38.27
C GLU A 34 2.65 -26.41 37.50
N PRO A 35 1.66 -27.24 37.91
CA PRO A 35 1.41 -28.52 37.28
C PRO A 35 0.72 -28.35 35.92
N CYS A 36 1.17 -29.12 34.93
CA CYS A 36 0.54 -29.21 33.62
C CYS A 36 -0.87 -29.82 33.74
N ARG A 37 -1.89 -29.20 33.15
CA ARG A 37 -3.26 -29.74 33.12
C ARG A 37 -3.35 -31.14 32.50
N SER A 38 -2.44 -31.51 31.60
CA SER A 38 -2.51 -32.76 30.84
C SER A 38 -1.76 -33.94 31.47
N CYS A 39 -0.66 -33.69 32.17
CA CYS A 39 0.17 -34.76 32.75
C CYS A 39 0.52 -34.54 34.23
N SER A 40 0.04 -33.46 34.83
CA SER A 40 0.28 -33.05 36.23
C SER A 40 1.75 -32.81 36.61
N HIS A 41 2.70 -32.99 35.69
CA HIS A 41 4.11 -32.63 35.92
C HIS A 41 4.31 -31.12 35.91
N ALA A 42 5.25 -30.65 36.74
CA ALA A 42 5.61 -29.23 36.82
C ALA A 42 6.10 -28.67 35.47
N LEU A 43 5.92 -27.36 35.26
CA LEU A 43 6.47 -26.66 34.10
C LEU A 43 7.99 -26.88 33.96
N ALA A 44 8.73 -26.91 35.08
CA ALA A 44 10.16 -27.21 35.12
C ALA A 44 10.52 -28.51 34.38
N ALA A 45 9.69 -29.56 34.48
CA ALA A 45 9.93 -30.82 33.79
C ALA A 45 9.73 -30.74 32.26
N HIS A 46 8.99 -29.74 31.77
CA HIS A 46 8.74 -29.52 30.35
C HIS A 46 9.83 -28.66 29.69
N VAL A 47 10.50 -27.79 30.46
CA VAL A 47 11.48 -26.82 29.95
C VAL A 47 12.91 -27.08 30.45
N SER A 48 13.16 -28.16 31.19
CA SER A 48 14.48 -28.51 31.71
C SER A 48 15.55 -28.62 30.61
N HIS A 49 15.16 -29.08 29.42
CA HIS A 49 16.05 -29.16 28.25
C HIS A 49 16.46 -27.78 27.69
N LEU A 50 15.81 -26.68 28.12
CA LEU A 50 16.10 -25.31 27.69
C LEU A 50 17.00 -24.53 28.68
N GLU A 51 17.29 -25.07 29.87
CA GLU A 51 18.00 -24.36 30.94
C GLU A 51 19.44 -23.97 30.56
N ASN A 52 20.12 -24.80 29.77
CA ASN A 52 21.51 -24.60 29.35
C ASN A 52 21.67 -24.27 27.86
N VAL A 53 20.59 -23.82 27.21
CA VAL A 53 20.58 -23.50 25.77
C VAL A 53 21.04 -22.07 25.57
N SER A 54 21.80 -21.80 24.51
CA SER A 54 22.26 -20.43 24.20
C SER A 54 21.08 -19.49 23.89
N GLU A 55 21.25 -18.19 24.16
CA GLU A 55 20.23 -17.18 23.84
C GLU A 55 19.87 -17.17 22.35
N GLU A 56 20.84 -17.41 21.45
CA GLU A 56 20.61 -17.50 20.01
C GLU A 56 19.64 -18.63 19.65
N GLU A 57 19.83 -19.80 20.25
CA GLU A 57 18.98 -20.97 20.02
C GLU A 57 17.60 -20.79 20.67
N MET A 58 17.52 -20.11 21.82
CA MET A 58 16.26 -19.72 22.44
C MET A 58 15.47 -18.74 21.54
N ASN A 59 16.13 -17.72 21.00
CA ASN A 59 15.54 -16.77 20.07
C ASN A 59 15.07 -17.46 18.78
N ARG A 60 15.83 -18.44 18.28
CA ARG A 60 15.44 -19.26 17.12
C ARG A 60 14.15 -20.04 17.41
N LEU A 61 14.05 -20.71 18.56
CA LEU A 61 12.85 -21.45 18.95
C LEU A 61 11.64 -20.52 19.15
N LEU A 62 11.84 -19.33 19.73
CA LEU A 62 10.81 -18.30 19.83
C LEU A 62 10.32 -17.82 18.46
N GLY A 63 11.22 -17.63 17.49
CA GLY A 63 10.85 -17.33 16.10
C GLY A 63 9.93 -18.41 15.51
N ILE A 64 10.27 -19.69 15.71
CA ILE A 64 9.42 -20.80 15.27
C ILE A 64 8.04 -20.78 15.96
N VAL A 65 7.97 -20.39 17.25
CA VAL A 65 6.69 -20.26 17.97
C VAL A 65 5.81 -19.18 17.32
N LEU A 66 6.37 -18.02 17.01
CA LEU A 66 5.63 -16.94 16.33
C LEU A 66 5.12 -17.39 14.96
N ASP A 67 5.95 -18.11 14.19
CA ASP A 67 5.56 -18.67 12.89
C ASP A 67 4.45 -19.72 13.02
N VAL A 68 4.46 -20.54 14.08
CA VAL A 68 3.39 -21.51 14.37
C VAL A 68 2.07 -20.80 14.68
N GLU A 69 2.09 -19.72 15.46
CA GLU A 69 0.89 -18.92 15.75
C GLU A 69 0.34 -18.23 14.50
N TYR A 70 1.24 -17.69 13.68
CA TYR A 70 0.86 -17.05 12.41
C TYR A 70 0.26 -18.07 11.44
N LEU A 71 0.93 -19.20 11.21
CA LEU A 71 0.41 -20.29 10.35
C LEU A 71 -0.91 -20.85 10.87
N PHE A 72 -1.08 -20.99 12.19
CA PHE A 72 -2.36 -21.41 12.77
C PHE A 72 -3.49 -20.44 12.39
N THR A 73 -3.23 -19.14 12.43
CA THR A 73 -4.17 -18.10 11.98
C THR A 73 -4.46 -18.22 10.48
N CYS A 74 -3.43 -18.44 9.66
CA CYS A 74 -3.58 -18.66 8.22
C CYS A 74 -4.46 -19.88 7.92
N VAL A 75 -4.25 -21.01 8.60
CA VAL A 75 -5.08 -22.23 8.42
C VAL A 75 -6.57 -21.98 8.70
N HIS A 76 -6.90 -21.11 9.66
CA HIS A 76 -8.29 -20.80 10.01
C HIS A 76 -8.94 -19.79 9.05
N LYS A 77 -8.14 -18.90 8.45
CA LYS A 77 -8.61 -17.90 7.48
C LYS A 77 -8.67 -18.44 6.05
N GLU A 78 -7.89 -19.48 5.72
CA GLU A 78 -7.77 -20.01 4.38
C GLU A 78 -9.02 -20.78 3.94
N GLU A 79 -9.54 -20.41 2.77
CA GLU A 79 -10.73 -21.01 2.17
C GLU A 79 -10.36 -22.13 1.18
N ASP A 80 -9.24 -22.01 0.47
CA ASP A 80 -8.80 -23.00 -0.52
C ASP A 80 -8.24 -24.26 0.15
N ALA A 81 -8.83 -25.42 -0.18
CA ALA A 81 -8.51 -26.69 0.48
C ALA A 81 -7.05 -27.14 0.27
N ASP A 82 -6.51 -26.94 -0.93
CA ASP A 82 -5.13 -27.33 -1.27
C ASP A 82 -4.13 -26.47 -0.48
N THR A 83 -4.34 -25.15 -0.45
CA THR A 83 -3.50 -24.19 0.30
C THR A 83 -3.57 -24.46 1.80
N LYS A 84 -4.78 -24.68 2.32
CA LYS A 84 -5.01 -25.01 3.74
C LYS A 84 -4.29 -26.28 4.16
N GLN A 85 -4.26 -27.31 3.32
CA GLN A 85 -3.55 -28.56 3.60
C GLN A 85 -2.04 -28.32 3.73
N VAL A 86 -1.46 -27.47 2.88
CA VAL A 86 -0.04 -27.12 2.95
C VAL A 86 0.28 -26.31 4.21
N TYR A 87 -0.52 -25.29 4.54
CA TYR A 87 -0.34 -24.53 5.78
C TYR A 87 -0.44 -25.43 7.02
N PHE A 88 -1.39 -26.37 7.03
CA PHE A 88 -1.54 -27.30 8.14
C PHE A 88 -0.37 -28.29 8.24
N TYR A 89 0.19 -28.72 7.11
CA TYR A 89 1.42 -29.51 7.10
C TYR A 89 2.61 -28.73 7.67
N LEU A 90 2.83 -27.49 7.22
CA LEU A 90 3.92 -26.63 7.73
C LEU A 90 3.75 -26.31 9.22
N PHE A 91 2.52 -26.03 9.65
CA PHE A 91 2.17 -25.88 11.07
C PHE A 91 2.59 -27.11 11.90
N LYS A 92 2.30 -28.32 11.43
CA LYS A 92 2.72 -29.55 12.12
C LYS A 92 4.23 -29.72 12.12
N LEU A 93 4.88 -29.39 11.00
CA LEU A 93 6.34 -29.47 10.87
C LEU A 93 7.02 -28.57 11.90
N LEU A 94 6.68 -27.28 11.92
CA LEU A 94 7.25 -26.33 12.87
C LEU A 94 6.98 -26.72 14.32
N ARG A 95 5.76 -27.19 14.63
CA ARG A 95 5.43 -27.70 15.96
C ARG A 95 6.28 -28.92 16.36
N LYS A 96 6.55 -29.84 15.42
CA LYS A 96 7.45 -30.97 15.63
C LYS A 96 8.89 -30.48 15.85
N CYS A 97 9.34 -29.46 15.12
CA CYS A 97 10.67 -28.87 15.29
C CYS A 97 10.87 -28.24 16.66
N ILE A 98 9.87 -27.55 17.21
CA ILE A 98 9.92 -27.04 18.59
C ILE A 98 10.09 -28.20 19.58
N LEU A 99 9.29 -29.27 19.42
CA LEU A 99 9.34 -30.42 20.32
C LEU A 99 10.66 -31.18 20.29
N GLN A 100 11.34 -31.19 19.15
CA GLN A 100 12.60 -31.91 18.94
C GLN A 100 13.84 -31.00 18.97
N MET A 101 13.66 -29.70 19.20
CA MET A 101 14.67 -28.65 18.98
C MET A 101 15.36 -28.71 17.61
N GLY A 102 14.66 -29.23 16.60
CA GLY A 102 15.19 -29.44 15.25
C GLY A 102 15.19 -28.17 14.40
N LYS A 103 15.92 -28.20 13.29
CA LYS A 103 15.74 -27.22 12.19
C LYS A 103 14.58 -27.68 11.31
N PRO A 104 13.70 -26.77 10.87
CA PRO A 104 12.59 -27.15 10.02
C PRO A 104 13.10 -27.43 8.61
N VAL A 105 12.98 -28.71 8.22
CA VAL A 105 13.24 -29.17 6.87
C VAL A 105 11.95 -29.80 6.37
N VAL A 106 11.49 -29.39 5.19
CA VAL A 106 10.29 -29.93 4.56
C VAL A 106 10.58 -31.39 4.18
N GLU A 107 10.19 -32.32 5.05
CA GLU A 107 10.32 -33.76 4.87
C GLU A 107 9.13 -34.31 4.06
N GLY A 108 9.37 -34.98 2.93
CA GLY A 108 8.29 -35.66 2.18
C GLY A 108 8.65 -36.10 0.76
N SER A 109 7.66 -36.66 0.06
CA SER A 109 7.71 -37.07 -1.36
C SER A 109 7.92 -35.91 -2.35
N LEU A 110 7.98 -34.68 -1.85
CA LEU A 110 8.33 -33.50 -2.62
C LEU A 110 9.86 -33.45 -2.70
N GLU A 111 10.41 -33.71 -3.89
CA GLU A 111 11.83 -33.50 -4.19
C GLU A 111 12.33 -32.18 -3.59
N SER A 112 13.59 -32.12 -3.16
CA SER A 112 14.21 -30.90 -2.67
C SER A 112 14.60 -29.97 -3.83
N PRO A 113 14.59 -28.64 -3.64
CA PRO A 113 15.05 -27.71 -4.66
C PRO A 113 16.54 -27.93 -5.01
N PRO A 114 16.98 -27.68 -6.25
CA PRO A 114 16.21 -27.15 -7.38
C PRO A 114 15.38 -28.24 -8.10
N PHE A 115 14.16 -27.90 -8.52
CA PHE A 115 13.21 -28.86 -9.12
C PHE A 115 13.40 -29.04 -10.63
N GLU A 116 14.00 -28.07 -11.32
CA GLU A 116 14.20 -28.12 -12.77
C GLU A 116 15.44 -27.31 -13.14
N LYS A 117 16.21 -27.80 -14.11
CA LYS A 117 17.35 -27.10 -14.72
C LYS A 117 17.23 -27.15 -16.24
N PRO A 118 17.53 -26.05 -16.96
CA PRO A 118 17.90 -24.73 -16.43
C PRO A 118 16.74 -24.02 -15.70
N SER A 119 17.09 -23.17 -14.73
CA SER A 119 16.12 -22.39 -13.96
C SER A 119 15.45 -21.31 -14.82
N ILE A 120 14.36 -20.71 -14.35
CA ILE A 120 13.70 -19.57 -15.03
C ILE A 120 14.69 -18.42 -15.19
N GLU A 121 15.48 -18.12 -14.17
CA GLU A 121 16.53 -17.09 -14.24
C GLU A 121 17.53 -17.39 -15.35
N GLN A 122 18.03 -18.63 -15.42
CA GLN A 122 18.97 -19.01 -16.47
C GLN A 122 18.32 -18.98 -17.86
N GLY A 123 17.09 -19.47 -18.01
CA GLY A 123 16.36 -19.44 -19.27
C GLY A 123 16.09 -18.01 -19.76
N VAL A 124 15.76 -17.08 -18.86
CA VAL A 124 15.58 -15.66 -19.19
C VAL A 124 16.91 -15.00 -19.55
N ASN A 125 18.01 -15.33 -18.86
CA ASN A 125 19.34 -14.83 -19.22
C ASN A 125 19.77 -15.34 -20.60
N ASN A 126 19.57 -16.63 -20.88
CA ASN A 126 19.80 -17.24 -22.19
C ASN A 126 18.95 -16.56 -23.27
N PHE A 127 17.68 -16.26 -22.99
CA PHE A 127 16.79 -15.51 -23.89
C PHE A 127 17.32 -14.12 -24.23
N VAL A 128 17.80 -13.37 -23.23
CA VAL A 128 18.37 -12.04 -23.47
C VAL A 128 19.59 -12.12 -24.39
N GLN A 129 20.47 -13.10 -24.17
CA GLN A 129 21.63 -13.35 -25.03
C GLN A 129 21.23 -13.81 -26.44
N TYR A 130 20.27 -14.73 -26.55
CA TYR A 130 19.82 -15.29 -27.82
C TYR A 130 19.20 -14.23 -28.73
N LYS A 131 18.28 -13.42 -28.20
CA LYS A 131 17.47 -12.50 -29.01
C LYS A 131 18.04 -11.09 -29.10
N PHE A 132 18.90 -10.66 -28.18
CA PHE A 132 19.30 -9.25 -28.07
C PHE A 132 20.82 -9.03 -28.01
N SER A 133 21.63 -10.06 -28.27
CA SER A 133 23.10 -9.95 -28.34
C SER A 133 23.59 -8.97 -29.42
N HIS A 134 22.87 -8.88 -30.54
CA HIS A 134 23.17 -8.00 -31.67
C HIS A 134 22.87 -6.52 -31.41
N LEU A 135 22.14 -6.17 -30.34
CA LEU A 135 21.77 -4.79 -30.06
C LEU A 135 22.95 -3.97 -29.50
N PRO A 136 22.96 -2.64 -29.72
CA PRO A 136 23.94 -1.74 -29.11
C PRO A 136 23.93 -1.83 -27.58
N SER A 137 25.08 -1.58 -26.94
CA SER A 137 25.28 -1.78 -25.49
C SER A 137 24.23 -1.11 -24.61
N LYS A 138 23.78 0.10 -24.97
CA LYS A 138 22.77 0.87 -24.23
C LYS A 138 21.37 0.23 -24.29
N GLU A 139 20.97 -0.25 -25.46
CA GLU A 139 19.68 -0.94 -25.65
C GLU A 139 19.72 -2.33 -25.01
N ARG A 140 20.83 -3.05 -25.15
CA ARG A 140 21.02 -4.35 -24.49
C ARG A 140 20.94 -4.23 -22.97
N GLN A 141 21.56 -3.19 -22.38
CA GLN A 141 21.45 -2.92 -20.94
C GLN A 141 20.00 -2.69 -20.51
N THR A 142 19.25 -1.97 -21.33
CA THR A 142 17.83 -1.70 -21.11
C THR A 142 17.00 -2.99 -21.11
N ILE A 143 17.28 -3.93 -22.02
CA ILE A 143 16.63 -5.25 -22.04
C ILE A 143 17.02 -6.10 -20.83
N VAL A 144 18.28 -6.05 -20.39
CA VAL A 144 18.73 -6.73 -19.16
C VAL A 144 17.98 -6.20 -17.94
N GLU A 145 17.75 -4.89 -17.86
CA GLU A 145 16.95 -4.29 -16.78
C GLU A 145 15.48 -4.75 -16.81
N LEU A 146 14.87 -4.87 -18.00
CA LEU A 146 13.53 -5.43 -18.15
C LEU A 146 13.47 -6.90 -17.72
N ALA A 147 14.49 -7.70 -18.06
CA ALA A 147 14.60 -9.09 -17.66
C ALA A 147 14.72 -9.23 -16.13
N LYS A 148 15.56 -8.41 -15.49
CA LYS A 148 15.66 -8.36 -14.02
C LYS A 148 14.35 -7.95 -13.36
N MET A 149 13.66 -6.96 -13.93
CA MET A 149 12.34 -6.54 -13.44
C MET A 149 11.33 -7.69 -13.54
N PHE A 150 11.32 -8.41 -14.66
CA PHE A 150 10.45 -9.57 -14.87
C PHE A 150 10.73 -10.70 -13.87
N LEU A 151 12.00 -11.08 -13.68
CA LEU A 151 12.41 -12.10 -12.72
C LEU A 151 12.03 -11.72 -11.29
N ASN A 152 12.31 -10.48 -10.90
CA ASN A 152 11.93 -9.97 -9.58
C ASN A 152 10.41 -10.04 -9.37
N ARG A 153 9.61 -9.73 -10.40
CA ARG A 153 8.16 -9.84 -10.30
C ARG A 153 7.69 -11.27 -10.09
N ILE A 154 8.33 -12.27 -10.72
CA ILE A 154 8.01 -13.68 -10.50
C ILE A 154 8.23 -14.10 -9.04
N ASN A 155 9.33 -13.66 -8.42
CA ASN A 155 9.68 -14.05 -7.05
C ASN A 155 8.68 -13.59 -5.97
N TYR A 156 7.89 -12.55 -6.26
CA TYR A 156 6.85 -12.02 -5.36
C TYR A 156 5.44 -12.20 -5.91
N TRP A 157 5.28 -12.96 -6.98
CA TRP A 157 3.98 -13.20 -7.59
C TRP A 157 3.24 -14.33 -6.87
N HIS A 158 1.96 -14.13 -6.61
CA HIS A 158 1.09 -15.16 -6.04
C HIS A 158 0.51 -16.04 -7.15
N LEU A 159 0.86 -17.34 -7.11
CA LEU A 159 0.31 -18.33 -8.04
C LEU A 159 -1.19 -18.53 -7.81
N GLU A 160 -1.95 -18.75 -8.89
CA GLU A 160 -3.35 -19.14 -8.82
C GLU A 160 -3.49 -20.50 -8.09
N THR A 161 -4.51 -20.66 -7.24
CA THR A 161 -4.70 -21.93 -6.55
C THR A 161 -5.07 -23.04 -7.55
N PRO A 162 -4.79 -24.33 -7.25
CA PRO A 162 -5.17 -25.42 -8.15
C PRO A 162 -6.68 -25.47 -8.43
N SER A 163 -7.50 -25.06 -7.46
CA SER A 163 -8.95 -24.88 -7.60
C SER A 163 -9.31 -23.82 -8.66
N GLN A 164 -8.67 -22.64 -8.58
CA GLN A 164 -8.86 -21.56 -9.55
C GLN A 164 -8.40 -21.96 -10.95
N ARG A 165 -7.26 -22.66 -11.05
CA ARG A 165 -6.74 -23.15 -12.32
C ARG A 165 -7.66 -24.16 -12.97
N ARG A 166 -8.22 -25.10 -12.20
CA ARG A 166 -9.16 -26.12 -12.68
C ARG A 166 -10.39 -25.50 -13.35
N LEU A 167 -10.88 -24.38 -12.81
CA LEU A 167 -12.02 -23.65 -13.39
C LEU A 167 -11.69 -23.01 -14.74
N ARG A 168 -10.43 -22.61 -14.94
CA ARG A 168 -9.99 -21.86 -16.12
C ARG A 168 -9.50 -22.76 -17.26
N SER A 169 -8.79 -23.83 -16.91
CA SER A 169 -8.14 -24.75 -17.86
C SER A 169 -8.31 -26.20 -17.40
N PRO A 170 -9.50 -26.81 -17.57
CA PRO A 170 -9.77 -28.17 -17.09
C PRO A 170 -8.96 -29.26 -17.82
N ASN A 171 -8.43 -28.97 -19.01
CA ASN A 171 -7.67 -29.91 -19.85
C ASN A 171 -6.14 -29.89 -19.59
N ASP A 172 -5.65 -28.98 -18.73
CA ASP A 172 -4.23 -28.90 -18.38
C ASP A 172 -3.83 -30.01 -17.38
N ASP A 173 -2.53 -30.28 -17.26
CA ASP A 173 -1.98 -31.13 -16.19
C ASP A 173 -2.13 -30.48 -14.80
N ILE A 174 -3.32 -30.63 -14.22
CA ILE A 174 -3.67 -30.09 -12.90
C ILE A 174 -2.87 -30.82 -11.79
N ALA A 175 -2.53 -32.09 -11.98
CA ALA A 175 -1.79 -32.87 -10.99
C ALA A 175 -0.34 -32.36 -10.88
N GLY A 176 0.34 -32.21 -12.02
CA GLY A 176 1.68 -31.62 -12.07
C GLY A 176 1.69 -30.18 -11.57
N TYR A 177 0.68 -29.38 -11.92
CA TYR A 177 0.55 -28.02 -11.37
C TYR A 177 0.37 -28.01 -9.85
N LYS A 178 -0.47 -28.90 -9.29
CA LYS A 178 -0.69 -28.99 -7.83
C LYS A 178 0.60 -29.35 -7.09
N VAL A 179 1.43 -30.24 -7.64
CA VAL A 179 2.75 -30.55 -7.07
C VAL A 179 3.64 -29.30 -7.07
N ASN A 180 3.74 -28.59 -8.19
CA ASN A 180 4.55 -27.37 -8.28
C ASN A 180 4.00 -26.22 -7.40
N TYR A 181 2.68 -26.09 -7.27
CA TYR A 181 2.04 -25.14 -6.37
C TYR A 181 2.39 -25.44 -4.91
N THR A 182 2.36 -26.72 -4.52
CA THR A 182 2.75 -27.17 -3.19
C THR A 182 4.23 -26.88 -2.91
N ARG A 183 5.12 -27.17 -3.87
CA ARG A 183 6.55 -26.84 -3.80
C ARG A 183 6.76 -25.34 -3.63
N TRP A 184 6.05 -24.52 -4.42
CA TRP A 184 6.14 -23.07 -4.35
C TRP A 184 5.69 -22.53 -2.98
N LEU A 185 4.59 -23.03 -2.43
CA LEU A 185 4.16 -22.65 -1.08
C LEU A 185 5.22 -22.99 -0.03
N CYS A 186 5.71 -24.22 -0.01
CA CYS A 186 6.66 -24.69 1.00
C CYS A 186 8.03 -24.01 0.95
N TYR A 187 8.57 -23.77 -0.24
CA TYR A 187 9.96 -23.33 -0.42
C TYR A 187 10.12 -21.87 -0.84
N CYS A 188 9.07 -21.23 -1.36
CA CYS A 188 9.15 -19.86 -1.90
C CYS A 188 8.21 -18.87 -1.21
N ASN A 189 6.93 -19.19 -1.04
CA ASN A 189 5.90 -18.24 -0.58
C ASN A 189 5.76 -18.16 0.95
N VAL A 190 5.59 -19.29 1.63
CA VAL A 190 5.47 -19.31 3.09
C VAL A 190 6.76 -18.83 3.78
N PRO A 191 7.96 -19.22 3.31
CA PRO A 191 9.21 -18.66 3.84
C PRO A 191 9.38 -17.14 3.64
N GLN A 192 8.47 -16.43 2.95
CA GLN A 192 8.51 -14.96 2.89
C GLN A 192 7.98 -14.30 4.16
N PHE A 193 7.13 -15.00 4.92
CA PHE A 193 6.52 -14.49 6.15
C PHE A 193 6.68 -15.43 7.35
N CYS A 194 7.29 -16.60 7.16
CA CYS A 194 7.76 -17.50 8.20
C CYS A 194 9.26 -17.74 8.01
N ASP A 195 10.08 -16.92 8.64
CA ASP A 195 11.53 -16.89 8.40
C ASP A 195 12.28 -18.09 8.98
N SER A 196 11.62 -18.88 9.85
CA SER A 196 12.17 -20.13 10.34
C SER A 196 12.35 -21.19 9.24
N LEU A 197 11.57 -21.11 8.15
CA LEU A 197 11.62 -22.06 7.03
C LEU A 197 12.72 -21.68 6.01
N PRO A 198 13.39 -22.67 5.37
CA PRO A 198 14.35 -22.40 4.31
C PRO A 198 13.70 -21.68 3.12
N ARG A 199 14.18 -20.48 2.81
CA ARG A 199 13.69 -19.64 1.72
C ARG A 199 14.50 -19.83 0.44
N TYR A 200 13.79 -20.03 -0.66
CA TYR A 200 14.35 -20.06 -2.01
C TYR A 200 13.61 -19.10 -2.94
N GLU A 201 14.30 -18.60 -3.97
CA GLU A 201 13.67 -17.79 -5.01
C GLU A 201 12.98 -18.66 -6.06
N THR A 202 11.75 -18.30 -6.44
CA THR A 202 10.97 -19.04 -7.43
C THR A 202 11.70 -19.15 -8.76
N THR A 203 12.40 -18.09 -9.19
CA THR A 203 13.14 -18.08 -10.45
C THR A 203 14.38 -18.96 -10.46
N GLN A 204 14.89 -19.35 -9.29
CA GLN A 204 16.10 -20.16 -9.13
C GLN A 204 15.80 -21.65 -9.03
N VAL A 205 14.69 -22.02 -8.38
CA VAL A 205 14.36 -23.42 -8.10
C VAL A 205 13.38 -24.04 -9.10
N PHE A 206 12.63 -23.22 -9.82
CA PHE A 206 11.75 -23.67 -10.91
C PHE A 206 12.34 -23.33 -12.27
N GLY A 207 11.91 -24.08 -13.30
CA GLY A 207 12.35 -23.92 -14.68
C GLY A 207 11.18 -23.73 -15.64
N ARG A 208 11.37 -24.25 -16.86
CA ARG A 208 10.47 -24.08 -17.99
C ARG A 208 9.06 -24.58 -17.70
N THR A 209 8.92 -25.71 -16.98
CA THR A 209 7.64 -26.39 -16.78
C THR A 209 6.67 -25.51 -15.98
N LEU A 210 7.10 -24.98 -14.84
CA LEU A 210 6.27 -24.05 -14.06
C LEU A 210 5.98 -22.78 -14.88
N LEU A 211 6.99 -22.23 -15.56
CA LEU A 211 6.83 -21.01 -16.33
C LEU A 211 5.75 -21.19 -17.40
N ARG A 212 5.76 -22.28 -18.17
CA ARG A 212 4.70 -22.60 -19.16
C ARG A 212 3.31 -22.66 -18.53
N SER A 213 3.19 -23.18 -17.31
CA SER A 213 1.91 -23.25 -16.62
C SER A 213 1.38 -21.85 -16.28
N VAL A 214 2.23 -20.90 -15.89
CA VAL A 214 1.79 -19.62 -15.31
C VAL A 214 1.94 -18.41 -16.24
N PHE A 215 2.71 -18.52 -17.32
CA PHE A 215 3.15 -17.39 -18.13
C PHE A 215 2.01 -16.56 -18.70
N THR A 216 0.97 -17.18 -19.27
CA THR A 216 -0.15 -16.46 -19.91
C THR A 216 -0.95 -15.61 -18.91
N VAL A 217 -1.17 -16.13 -17.70
CA VAL A 217 -1.88 -15.40 -16.64
C VAL A 217 -1.00 -14.29 -16.09
N MET A 218 0.25 -14.63 -15.79
CA MET A 218 1.24 -13.68 -15.30
C MET A 218 1.42 -12.52 -16.30
N ARG A 219 1.60 -12.79 -17.59
CA ARG A 219 1.74 -11.77 -18.65
C ARG A 219 0.58 -10.79 -18.63
N ARG A 220 -0.65 -11.30 -18.55
CA ARG A 220 -1.86 -10.46 -18.49
C ARG A 220 -1.86 -9.57 -17.26
N GLN A 221 -1.55 -10.12 -16.08
CA GLN A 221 -1.52 -9.38 -14.82
C GLN A 221 -0.39 -8.34 -14.80
N LEU A 222 0.80 -8.69 -15.30
CA LEU A 222 1.93 -7.77 -15.38
C LEU A 222 1.64 -6.58 -16.30
N LEU A 223 1.01 -6.82 -17.45
CA LEU A 223 0.63 -5.75 -18.38
C LEU A 223 -0.48 -4.86 -17.80
N GLU A 224 -1.45 -5.45 -17.10
CA GLU A 224 -2.51 -4.70 -16.43
C GLU A 224 -1.94 -3.85 -15.28
N GLN A 225 -1.07 -4.42 -14.45
CA GLN A 225 -0.39 -3.69 -13.39
C GLN A 225 0.50 -2.57 -13.94
N ALA A 226 1.25 -2.84 -15.00
CA ALA A 226 2.06 -1.82 -15.68
C ALA A 226 1.21 -0.66 -16.22
N ARG A 227 0.00 -0.92 -16.71
CA ARG A 227 -0.96 0.12 -17.14
C ARG A 227 -1.51 0.92 -15.95
N GLN A 228 -1.83 0.26 -14.85
CA GLN A 228 -2.34 0.90 -13.63
C GLN A 228 -1.28 1.72 -12.89
N GLU A 229 -0.01 1.31 -12.97
CA GLU A 229 1.11 1.97 -12.30
C GLU A 229 1.90 2.93 -13.22
N LYS A 230 1.46 3.13 -14.47
CA LYS A 230 2.13 3.98 -15.46
C LYS A 230 2.43 5.40 -14.95
N ASP A 231 1.54 5.96 -14.12
CA ASP A 231 1.61 7.33 -13.60
C ASP A 231 2.49 7.46 -12.34
N LYS A 232 2.95 6.33 -11.77
CA LYS A 232 3.85 6.28 -10.60
C LYS A 232 5.31 6.07 -11.00
N LEU A 233 5.57 5.71 -12.25
CA LEU A 233 6.90 5.43 -12.77
C LEU A 233 7.57 6.73 -13.26
N PRO A 234 8.87 6.93 -12.99
CA PRO A 234 9.64 8.01 -13.60
C PRO A 234 9.50 8.00 -15.13
N GLN A 235 9.48 9.19 -15.76
CA GLN A 235 9.17 9.36 -17.19
C GLN A 235 10.02 8.46 -18.11
N GLU A 236 11.31 8.27 -17.79
CA GLU A 236 12.24 7.41 -18.54
C GLU A 236 11.85 5.91 -18.48
N LYS A 237 11.46 5.42 -17.29
CA LYS A 237 11.01 4.03 -17.09
C LYS A 237 9.62 3.78 -17.65
N ARG A 238 8.76 4.81 -17.69
CA ARG A 238 7.40 4.74 -18.22
C ARG A 238 7.38 4.43 -19.71
N THR A 239 8.19 5.14 -20.50
CA THR A 239 8.31 4.87 -21.94
C THR A 239 8.80 3.45 -22.15
N LEU A 240 9.83 3.04 -21.41
CA LEU A 240 10.40 1.70 -21.53
C LEU A 240 9.39 0.58 -21.28
N ILE A 241 8.63 0.69 -20.18
CA ILE A 241 7.66 -0.32 -19.76
C ILE A 241 6.44 -0.35 -20.70
N LEU A 242 6.01 0.79 -21.25
CA LEU A 242 4.83 0.81 -22.13
C LEU A 242 5.12 0.37 -23.56
N THR A 243 6.33 0.61 -24.08
CA THR A 243 6.65 0.30 -25.48
C THR A 243 7.45 -0.98 -25.68
N HIS A 244 8.46 -1.25 -24.83
CA HIS A 244 9.36 -2.38 -25.00
C HIS A 244 8.93 -3.62 -24.22
N PHE A 245 8.36 -3.46 -23.02
CA PHE A 245 8.00 -4.59 -22.17
C PHE A 245 6.91 -5.51 -22.78
N PRO A 246 5.85 -5.02 -23.45
CA PRO A 246 4.89 -5.90 -24.11
C PRO A 246 5.53 -6.74 -25.22
N LYS A 247 6.45 -6.16 -25.99
CA LYS A 247 7.20 -6.86 -27.04
C LYS A 247 8.15 -7.89 -26.43
N PHE A 248 8.87 -7.54 -25.37
CA PHE A 248 9.72 -8.44 -24.61
C PHE A 248 8.94 -9.68 -24.14
N LEU A 249 7.76 -9.47 -23.53
CA LEU A 249 6.91 -10.56 -23.06
C LEU A 249 6.37 -11.42 -24.20
N SER A 250 6.00 -10.83 -25.35
CA SER A 250 5.58 -11.61 -26.53
C SER A 250 6.71 -12.50 -27.04
N MET A 251 7.92 -11.95 -27.19
CA MET A 251 9.08 -12.71 -27.68
C MET A 251 9.49 -13.81 -26.70
N LEU A 252 9.39 -13.55 -25.39
CA LEU A 252 9.67 -14.57 -24.37
C LEU A 252 8.60 -15.67 -24.39
N GLU A 253 7.34 -15.33 -24.63
CA GLU A 253 6.25 -16.31 -24.74
C GLU A 253 6.51 -17.35 -25.82
N GLU A 254 6.94 -16.90 -27.00
CA GLU A 254 7.27 -17.77 -28.13
C GLU A 254 8.33 -18.80 -27.71
N GLU A 255 9.38 -18.37 -27.02
CA GLU A 255 10.47 -19.26 -26.58
C GLU A 255 10.08 -20.16 -25.39
N VAL A 256 9.17 -19.72 -24.52
CA VAL A 256 8.64 -20.53 -23.42
C VAL A 256 7.81 -21.71 -23.97
N TYR A 257 6.96 -21.47 -24.95
CA TYR A 257 6.06 -22.48 -25.52
C TYR A 257 6.65 -23.26 -26.72
N SER A 258 7.66 -22.73 -27.41
CA SER A 258 8.30 -23.37 -28.57
C SER A 258 9.06 -24.64 -28.19
N GLN A 259 8.69 -25.79 -28.77
CA GLN A 259 9.34 -27.07 -28.48
C GLN A 259 10.84 -27.06 -28.78
N ASN A 260 11.28 -26.27 -29.75
CA ASN A 260 12.66 -26.24 -30.26
C ASN A 260 13.48 -25.05 -29.74
N SER A 261 13.06 -24.39 -28.65
CA SER A 261 13.77 -23.24 -28.13
C SER A 261 15.11 -23.62 -27.50
N PRO A 262 16.25 -23.04 -27.95
CA PRO A 262 17.58 -23.38 -27.43
C PRO A 262 17.84 -22.81 -26.03
N ILE A 263 17.05 -21.82 -25.57
CA ILE A 263 17.32 -21.11 -24.31
C ILE A 263 17.16 -22.01 -23.07
N TRP A 264 16.49 -23.15 -23.23
CA TRP A 264 16.26 -24.13 -22.17
C TRP A 264 17.23 -25.32 -22.24
N ASP A 265 18.20 -25.28 -23.16
CA ASP A 265 19.26 -26.28 -23.24
C ASP A 265 20.30 -26.02 -22.13
N PRO A 266 20.65 -27.02 -21.30
CA PRO A 266 21.75 -26.91 -20.36
C PRO A 266 23.07 -26.45 -20.98
N ASP A 267 23.30 -26.74 -22.27
CA ASP A 267 24.55 -26.47 -23.00
C ASP A 267 24.48 -25.23 -23.91
N PHE A 268 23.53 -24.32 -23.70
CA PHE A 268 23.27 -23.12 -24.54
C PHE A 268 24.52 -22.29 -24.91
N MET A 269 25.56 -22.29 -24.06
CA MET A 269 26.82 -21.58 -24.30
C MET A 269 27.89 -22.38 -25.07
N VAL A 270 27.78 -23.71 -25.15
CA VAL A 270 28.75 -24.58 -25.85
C VAL A 270 28.47 -24.59 -27.36
N SER A 271 27.22 -24.36 -27.76
CA SER A 271 26.76 -24.38 -29.16
C SER A 271 26.90 -23.03 -29.87
N SER A 272 26.83 -21.91 -29.15
CA SER A 272 26.92 -20.55 -29.73
C SER A 272 28.31 -20.19 -30.30
N SER A 273 29.35 -20.94 -29.93
CA SER A 273 30.69 -20.86 -30.54
C SER A 273 30.85 -21.65 -31.84
N ARG A 274 29.84 -22.42 -32.29
CA ARG A 274 29.92 -23.25 -33.51
C ARG A 274 28.99 -22.83 -34.65
N THR A 275 28.00 -21.96 -34.42
CA THR A 275 26.97 -21.58 -35.42
C THR A 275 27.12 -20.14 -35.93
N GLY A 276 28.36 -19.73 -36.23
CA GLY A 276 28.65 -18.48 -36.96
C GLY A 276 28.37 -18.53 -38.48
N GLN A 277 27.83 -19.62 -39.00
CA GLN A 277 27.43 -19.74 -40.41
C GLN A 277 26.17 -20.60 -40.52
N LEU A 278 25.02 -19.95 -40.78
CA LEU A 278 23.99 -20.32 -41.77
C LEU A 278 22.60 -19.75 -41.39
N GLY A 279 22.16 -18.77 -42.18
CA GLY A 279 20.77 -18.64 -42.64
C GLY A 279 19.72 -18.02 -41.71
N ILE A 280 19.62 -16.69 -41.69
CA ILE A 280 18.33 -16.02 -41.45
C ILE A 280 17.88 -15.41 -42.78
N GLN A 281 16.92 -16.07 -43.44
CA GLN A 281 16.13 -15.47 -44.52
C GLN A 281 15.23 -14.38 -43.90
N THR A 282 15.50 -13.13 -44.24
CA THR A 282 14.55 -12.02 -44.05
C THR A 282 14.05 -11.61 -45.43
N VAL A 283 12.77 -11.90 -45.67
CA VAL A 283 12.00 -11.32 -46.76
C VAL A 283 11.54 -9.94 -46.30
N ILE A 284 11.78 -8.94 -47.15
CA ILE A 284 11.09 -7.65 -47.37
C ILE A 284 12.14 -6.56 -47.57
N SER A 285 12.42 -6.30 -48.86
CA SER A 285 13.12 -5.13 -49.38
C SER A 285 12.18 -3.91 -49.42
N PRO A 286 12.75 -2.69 -49.45
CA PRO A 286 12.45 -1.75 -50.54
C PRO A 286 13.74 -1.25 -51.25
N PRO A 287 13.62 -0.73 -52.50
CA PRO A 287 14.73 -0.64 -53.45
C PRO A 287 15.59 0.65 -53.31
N PRO A 288 16.76 0.71 -53.99
CA PRO A 288 17.82 1.66 -53.70
C PRO A 288 17.78 2.90 -54.62
N VAL A 289 18.33 4.02 -54.13
CA VAL A 289 18.87 5.06 -55.02
C VAL A 289 20.33 5.31 -54.64
N ALA A 290 21.18 5.03 -55.61
CA ALA A 290 22.63 5.11 -55.57
C ALA A 290 23.14 6.55 -55.45
N ARG A 291 24.24 6.73 -54.72
CA ARG A 291 25.54 7.12 -55.30
C ARG A 291 26.64 7.17 -54.25
N SER A 292 27.66 6.37 -54.49
CA SER A 292 28.98 6.43 -53.88
C SER A 292 29.72 7.69 -54.34
N VAL A 293 30.43 8.39 -53.43
CA VAL A 293 31.77 8.92 -53.69
C VAL A 293 32.56 8.88 -52.37
N ALA A 294 33.76 8.32 -52.46
CA ALA A 294 34.75 8.18 -51.39
C ALA A 294 35.63 9.43 -51.23
N TYR A 295 36.64 9.28 -50.35
CA TYR A 295 37.79 10.14 -50.05
C TYR A 295 37.55 11.19 -48.96
N SER A 296 38.50 11.54 -48.09
CA SER A 296 39.69 10.94 -47.48
C SER A 296 40.20 11.99 -46.48
N ALA A 297 40.84 11.53 -45.41
CA ALA A 297 41.85 12.18 -44.54
C ALA A 297 42.04 13.73 -44.52
N SER A 298 42.09 14.21 -43.27
CA SER A 298 42.63 15.44 -42.62
C SER A 298 43.96 16.01 -43.19
N PRO A 299 44.67 17.04 -42.61
CA PRO A 299 44.43 17.89 -41.42
C PRO A 299 44.89 19.39 -41.52
N SER A 300 44.85 20.11 -40.38
CA SER A 300 45.75 21.20 -39.91
C SER A 300 45.43 22.66 -40.33
N SER A 301 45.07 23.54 -39.37
CA SER A 301 45.89 24.50 -38.58
C SER A 301 46.18 25.80 -39.38
N LEU A 302 45.97 27.03 -38.91
CA LEU A 302 46.64 27.69 -37.78
C LEU A 302 46.16 29.17 -37.67
N GLU A 303 46.44 29.80 -36.51
CA GLU A 303 46.42 31.26 -36.20
C GLU A 303 45.08 31.96 -35.88
N GLN A 304 44.95 32.84 -34.88
CA GLN A 304 45.93 33.55 -34.05
C GLN A 304 45.31 33.97 -32.70
N SER A 305 46.18 34.47 -31.84
CA SER A 305 46.07 34.73 -30.40
C SER A 305 45.26 35.95 -29.94
N ASN A 306 44.83 35.85 -28.68
CA ASN A 306 44.97 36.82 -27.56
C ASN A 306 43.72 37.40 -26.87
N SER A 307 43.69 37.09 -25.58
CA SER A 307 43.01 37.64 -24.39
C SER A 307 42.41 39.07 -24.40
N GLY A 308 41.31 39.24 -23.63
CA GLY A 308 40.84 40.54 -23.14
C GLY A 308 39.44 40.51 -22.49
N ASN A 309 39.38 40.82 -21.19
CA ASN A 309 38.17 41.06 -20.37
C ASN A 309 37.22 42.13 -20.93
N MET A 310 35.94 42.12 -20.51
CA MET A 310 35.27 43.20 -19.75
C MET A 310 33.74 42.99 -19.69
N SER A 311 33.14 43.36 -18.54
CA SER A 311 31.69 43.56 -18.33
C SER A 311 31.16 44.76 -19.12
N PRO A 312 29.83 45.02 -19.09
CA PRO A 312 29.43 46.26 -18.44
C PRO A 312 28.13 46.19 -17.60
N ALA A 313 28.04 47.15 -16.68
CA ALA A 313 26.88 47.55 -15.90
C ALA A 313 26.30 48.88 -16.43
N CYS A 314 25.02 49.20 -16.14
CA CYS A 314 24.44 50.54 -15.85
C CYS A 314 22.93 50.39 -15.56
N LYS A 315 22.42 50.66 -14.33
CA LYS A 315 21.94 51.95 -13.73
C LYS A 315 20.64 52.50 -14.38
N VAL A 316 19.47 52.41 -13.72
CA VAL A 316 18.81 53.31 -12.74
C VAL A 316 18.11 54.53 -13.36
N SER A 317 16.82 54.72 -13.05
CA SER A 317 16.20 56.03 -12.72
C SER A 317 14.83 55.85 -12.04
N SER A 318 14.55 56.76 -11.10
CA SER A 318 13.53 56.74 -10.05
C SER A 318 12.51 57.88 -10.24
N ALA A 319 11.30 57.75 -9.71
CA ALA A 319 10.40 58.84 -9.28
C ALA A 319 9.16 58.19 -8.61
N LEU A 320 8.52 58.64 -7.52
CA LEU A 320 8.68 59.70 -6.52
C LEU A 320 7.72 59.27 -5.38
N ASP A 321 8.14 59.35 -4.12
CA ASP A 321 7.30 59.29 -2.91
C ASP A 321 6.71 60.69 -2.64
N PRO A 322 5.61 60.89 -1.87
CA PRO A 322 5.81 60.93 -0.41
C PRO A 322 4.60 60.66 0.55
N ASN A 323 4.99 60.22 1.75
CA ASN A 323 4.60 60.73 3.08
C ASN A 323 3.51 60.06 3.99
N LEU A 324 4.03 59.61 5.15
CA LEU A 324 3.60 59.80 6.57
C LEU A 324 2.29 59.09 7.01
N GLY A 325 2.28 58.09 7.92
CA GLY A 325 2.67 58.11 9.36
C GLY A 325 1.48 58.65 10.19
N GLU A 326 0.81 58.01 11.17
CA GLU A 326 1.19 57.18 12.32
C GLU A 326 -0.09 56.64 13.06
N LYS A 327 0.09 55.62 13.93
CA LYS A 327 -0.56 55.34 15.24
C LYS A 327 -2.02 54.78 15.41
N ARG A 328 -2.03 53.51 15.87
CA ARG A 328 -2.67 52.88 17.07
C ARG A 328 -4.22 52.82 17.31
N LYS A 329 -4.65 51.55 17.51
CA LYS A 329 -5.58 50.94 18.52
C LYS A 329 -7.10 50.73 18.22
N ASN A 330 -7.44 49.44 18.04
CA ASN A 330 -8.35 48.56 18.81
C ASN A 330 -9.91 48.58 18.67
N ASN A 331 -10.46 47.34 18.59
CA ASN A 331 -11.81 46.79 18.89
C ASN A 331 -12.97 46.81 17.86
N GLU A 332 -13.22 45.63 17.26
CA GLU A 332 -14.47 44.88 16.89
C GLU A 332 -15.70 45.56 16.21
N PRO A 333 -16.61 44.79 15.56
CA PRO A 333 -16.47 43.60 14.70
C PRO A 333 -17.11 43.87 13.31
N TYR A 334 -16.38 43.67 12.21
CA TYR A 334 -16.94 43.89 10.87
C TYR A 334 -17.70 42.66 10.36
N SER A 335 -19.00 42.90 10.09
CA SER A 335 -19.90 42.12 9.27
C SER A 335 -19.22 41.60 7.99
N LEU A 336 -19.34 40.30 7.72
CA LEU A 336 -18.94 39.66 6.47
C LEU A 336 -19.93 40.05 5.37
N GLU A 337 -19.60 41.09 4.60
CA GLU A 337 -20.21 41.37 3.30
C GLU A 337 -19.78 40.30 2.29
N ASP A 338 -20.80 39.67 1.70
CA ASP A 338 -20.76 38.54 0.79
C ASP A 338 -20.11 38.96 -0.55
N SER A 339 -18.81 38.70 -0.70
CA SER A 339 -18.09 38.98 -1.94
C SER A 339 -18.45 37.96 -3.03
N LYS A 340 -19.35 38.39 -3.89
CA LYS A 340 -19.80 37.84 -5.19
C LYS A 340 -18.79 36.89 -5.85
N ARG A 341 -19.17 35.60 -5.92
CA ARG A 341 -18.51 34.58 -6.73
C ARG A 341 -18.68 34.88 -8.23
N PRO A 342 -17.69 34.59 -9.09
CA PRO A 342 -17.95 34.43 -10.51
C PRO A 342 -18.81 33.17 -10.69
N ARG A 343 -20.05 33.34 -11.19
CA ARG A 343 -20.96 32.23 -11.50
C ARG A 343 -20.38 31.42 -12.65
N VAL A 344 -20.08 30.14 -12.42
CA VAL A 344 -19.68 29.21 -13.48
C VAL A 344 -20.96 28.78 -14.20
N ILE A 345 -20.94 28.83 -15.54
CA ILE A 345 -22.08 28.42 -16.39
C ILE A 345 -22.39 26.95 -16.11
N GLY A 346 -23.61 26.65 -15.63
CA GLY A 346 -24.06 25.29 -15.33
C GLY A 346 -24.36 25.00 -13.84
N ASP A 347 -24.20 25.97 -12.94
CA ASP A 347 -24.58 25.79 -11.53
C ASP A 347 -26.10 25.63 -11.36
N ILE A 348 -26.49 24.66 -10.53
CA ILE A 348 -27.88 24.40 -10.17
C ILE A 348 -28.39 25.58 -9.33
N PRO A 349 -29.55 26.20 -9.66
CA PRO A 349 -30.06 27.35 -8.92
C PRO A 349 -30.17 27.06 -7.43
N ILE A 350 -29.72 28.00 -6.59
CA ILE A 350 -29.72 27.83 -5.13
C ILE A 350 -31.13 27.67 -4.56
N GLU A 351 -32.12 28.27 -5.22
CA GLU A 351 -33.55 28.11 -4.93
C GLU A 351 -34.00 26.65 -5.10
N LEU A 352 -33.56 25.98 -6.16
CA LEU A 352 -33.86 24.56 -6.41
C LEU A 352 -33.18 23.65 -5.38
N ILE A 353 -31.96 24.00 -4.96
CA ILE A 353 -31.26 23.28 -3.88
C ILE A 353 -32.02 23.44 -2.56
N ASN A 354 -32.49 24.65 -2.24
CA ASN A 354 -33.26 24.92 -1.03
C ASN A 354 -34.61 24.19 -1.03
N GLU A 355 -35.30 24.15 -2.17
CA GLU A 355 -36.54 23.38 -2.35
C GLU A 355 -36.30 21.88 -2.11
N VAL A 356 -35.26 21.30 -2.73
CA VAL A 356 -34.91 19.88 -2.54
C VAL A 356 -34.50 19.60 -1.10
N MET A 357 -33.72 20.49 -0.47
CA MET A 357 -33.36 20.37 0.94
C MET A 357 -34.58 20.38 1.86
N SER A 358 -35.58 21.21 1.56
CA SER A 358 -36.84 21.25 2.32
C SER A 358 -37.60 19.91 2.27
N THR A 359 -37.60 19.24 1.10
CA THR A 359 -38.24 17.92 0.92
C THR A 359 -37.48 16.76 1.59
N ILE A 360 -36.16 16.90 1.80
CA ILE A 360 -35.33 15.89 2.49
C ILE A 360 -35.47 16.01 4.01
N THR A 361 -35.78 17.21 4.53
CA THR A 361 -35.86 17.48 5.97
C THR A 361 -37.26 17.22 6.55
N ASP A 362 -38.24 16.84 5.72
CA ASP A 362 -39.61 16.51 6.14
C ASP A 362 -39.68 15.07 6.71
N PRO A 363 -40.00 14.90 8.01
CA PRO A 363 -40.10 13.59 8.66
C PRO A 363 -41.12 12.65 8.02
N ALA A 364 -42.15 13.17 7.34
CA ALA A 364 -43.22 12.37 6.75
C ALA A 364 -42.80 11.66 5.45
N ALA A 365 -41.75 12.13 4.77
CA ALA A 365 -41.29 11.60 3.48
C ALA A 365 -40.16 10.54 3.58
N MET A 366 -39.65 10.25 4.79
CA MET A 366 -38.55 9.31 5.04
C MET A 366 -38.97 7.84 5.27
N LEU A 367 -40.18 7.42 4.84
CA LEU A 367 -40.69 6.04 4.99
C LEU A 367 -40.45 5.17 3.74
N GLY A 368 -39.20 5.11 3.26
CA GLY A 368 -38.77 4.17 2.22
C GLY A 368 -37.73 3.19 2.76
N PRO A 369 -37.65 1.94 2.24
CA PRO A 369 -36.63 1.00 2.69
C PRO A 369 -35.25 1.56 2.37
N GLU A 370 -34.50 1.97 3.40
CA GLU A 370 -33.14 2.48 3.23
C GLU A 370 -32.26 1.38 2.64
N THR A 371 -32.01 1.49 1.34
CA THR A 371 -30.99 0.69 0.69
C THR A 371 -29.63 1.11 1.25
N ASN A 372 -29.07 0.25 2.11
CA ASN A 372 -27.74 0.34 2.74
C ASN A 372 -26.59 0.39 1.70
N PHE A 373 -26.52 1.47 0.91
CA PHE A 373 -25.43 1.75 -0.04
C PHE A 373 -24.36 2.68 0.55
N LEU A 374 -24.09 2.56 1.85
CA LEU A 374 -22.91 3.18 2.44
C LEU A 374 -21.78 2.16 2.55
N SER A 375 -20.60 2.57 2.07
CA SER A 375 -19.34 1.89 2.39
C SER A 375 -19.25 1.66 3.90
N ALA A 376 -18.79 0.47 4.31
CA ALA A 376 -18.56 0.10 5.70
C ALA A 376 -17.77 1.14 6.51
N HIS A 377 -17.00 2.02 5.85
CA HIS A 377 -16.25 3.12 6.47
C HIS A 377 -17.14 4.25 7.01
N SER A 378 -18.26 4.58 6.35
CA SER A 378 -19.17 5.64 6.81
C SER A 378 -19.90 5.23 8.10
N ALA A 379 -20.33 3.96 8.18
CA ALA A 379 -20.98 3.42 9.36
C ALA A 379 -20.04 3.34 10.58
N ARG A 380 -18.74 3.09 10.35
CA ARG A 380 -17.72 3.03 11.40
C ARG A 380 -17.35 4.40 11.97
N ASP A 381 -17.22 5.42 11.12
CA ASP A 381 -17.00 6.81 11.55
C ASP A 381 -18.22 7.35 12.34
N GLU A 382 -19.43 6.94 11.96
CA GLU A 382 -20.65 7.29 12.67
C GLU A 382 -20.73 6.69 14.09
N ALA A 383 -20.28 5.45 14.27
CA ALA A 383 -20.22 4.80 15.58
C ALA A 383 -19.29 5.56 16.55
N ALA A 384 -18.08 5.92 16.11
CA ALA A 384 -17.14 6.69 16.93
C ALA A 384 -17.69 8.07 17.33
N ARG A 385 -18.35 8.76 16.40
CA ARG A 385 -19.03 10.05 16.68
C ARG A 385 -20.16 9.90 17.70
N LEU A 386 -20.91 8.80 17.65
CA LEU A 386 -21.97 8.53 18.63
C LEU A 386 -21.40 8.27 20.02
N GLU A 387 -20.29 7.55 20.13
CA GLU A 387 -19.59 7.34 21.40
C GLU A 387 -19.04 8.65 21.99
N GLU A 388 -18.53 9.56 21.16
CA GLU A 388 -18.09 10.89 21.60
C GLU A 388 -19.28 11.71 22.14
N ARG A 389 -20.41 11.72 21.42
CA ARG A 389 -21.64 12.40 21.89
C ARG A 389 -22.19 11.83 23.18
N ARG A 390 -21.96 10.55 23.46
CA ARG A 390 -22.33 9.89 24.72
C ARG A 390 -21.30 10.11 25.83
N GLY A 391 -20.16 10.75 25.55
CA GLY A 391 -19.09 10.97 26.51
C GLY A 391 -18.27 9.72 26.83
N VAL A 392 -18.36 8.66 26.02
CA VAL A 392 -17.58 7.43 26.20
C VAL A 392 -16.12 7.64 25.79
N ILE A 393 -15.91 8.44 24.73
CA ILE A 393 -14.60 8.83 24.24
C ILE A 393 -14.39 10.34 24.31
N GLU A 394 -13.14 10.74 24.53
CA GLU A 394 -12.73 12.14 24.60
C GLU A 394 -11.42 12.37 23.82
N PHE A 395 -11.27 13.58 23.27
CA PHE A 395 -10.09 14.00 22.54
C PHE A 395 -9.38 15.15 23.27
N HIS A 396 -8.09 14.99 23.54
CA HIS A 396 -7.30 15.98 24.25
C HIS A 396 -5.98 16.24 23.54
N VAL A 397 -5.68 17.49 23.20
CA VAL A 397 -4.34 17.86 22.72
C VAL A 397 -3.44 18.07 23.92
N VAL A 398 -2.47 17.18 24.09
CA VAL A 398 -1.53 17.17 25.20
C VAL A 398 -0.11 17.42 24.72
N GLY A 399 0.72 18.01 25.56
CA GLY A 399 2.14 18.21 25.27
C GLY A 399 2.90 18.38 26.58
N ASN A 400 4.18 18.02 26.58
CA ASN A 400 5.03 18.29 27.72
C ASN A 400 5.34 19.79 27.80
N SER A 401 5.35 20.34 29.01
CA SER A 401 5.70 21.75 29.25
C SER A 401 6.77 21.80 30.31
N LEU A 402 7.91 22.43 29.99
CA LEU A 402 9.00 22.65 30.95
C LEU A 402 8.72 23.82 31.90
N ASN A 403 7.73 24.67 31.57
CA ASN A 403 7.47 25.94 32.24
C ASN A 403 6.36 25.86 33.31
N GLN A 404 5.67 24.72 33.43
CA GLN A 404 4.55 24.52 34.36
C GLN A 404 4.72 23.19 35.09
N LYS A 405 4.26 23.11 36.35
CA LYS A 405 4.25 21.84 37.08
C LYS A 405 3.42 20.81 36.28
N PRO A 406 3.95 19.60 36.05
CA PRO A 406 3.27 18.61 35.22
C PRO A 406 1.95 18.19 35.89
N ASN A 407 0.84 18.40 35.18
CA ASN A 407 -0.45 17.89 35.60
C ASN A 407 -0.37 16.34 35.59
N LYS A 408 -0.63 15.71 36.75
CA LYS A 408 -0.58 14.25 36.89
C LYS A 408 -1.40 13.53 35.82
N LYS A 409 -2.57 14.07 35.43
CA LYS A 409 -3.44 13.49 34.40
C LYS A 409 -2.79 13.52 33.01
N ILE A 410 -2.19 14.65 32.64
CA ILE A 410 -1.49 14.82 31.36
C ILE A 410 -0.28 13.90 31.29
N MET A 411 0.47 13.78 32.39
CA MET A 411 1.63 12.89 32.45
C MET A 411 1.23 11.42 32.27
N MET A 412 0.15 10.98 32.94
CA MET A 412 -0.39 9.63 32.73
C MET A 412 -0.81 9.39 31.28
N TRP A 413 -1.43 10.38 30.63
CA TRP A 413 -1.80 10.28 29.22
C TRP A 413 -0.58 10.21 28.30
N LEU A 414 0.46 11.01 28.54
CA LEU A 414 1.71 10.95 27.76
C LEU A 414 2.41 9.59 27.91
N VAL A 415 2.45 9.03 29.12
CA VAL A 415 2.98 7.67 29.35
C VAL A 415 2.11 6.62 28.64
N GLY A 416 0.78 6.75 28.70
CA GLY A 416 -0.14 5.87 27.98
C GLY A 416 0.09 5.92 26.47
N LEU A 417 0.23 7.12 25.90
CA LEU A 417 0.52 7.34 24.48
C LEU A 417 1.87 6.73 24.07
N GLN A 418 2.91 6.93 24.88
CA GLN A 418 4.23 6.33 24.67
C GLN A 418 4.14 4.80 24.61
N ASN A 419 3.37 4.18 25.51
CA ASN A 419 3.15 2.74 25.48
C ASN A 419 2.37 2.30 24.24
N VAL A 420 1.31 3.01 23.84
CA VAL A 420 0.55 2.69 22.62
C VAL A 420 1.45 2.76 21.39
N PHE A 421 2.23 3.83 21.23
CA PHE A 421 3.15 3.94 20.09
C PHE A 421 4.24 2.86 20.12
N SER A 422 4.82 2.55 21.28
CA SER A 422 5.86 1.52 21.41
C SER A 422 5.36 0.13 21.01
N HIS A 423 4.11 -0.22 21.30
CA HIS A 423 3.55 -1.52 20.92
C HIS A 423 3.07 -1.55 19.47
N GLN A 424 2.52 -0.44 18.96
CA GLN A 424 1.93 -0.39 17.62
C GLN A 424 2.96 -0.09 16.52
N LEU A 425 4.12 0.47 16.87
CA LEU A 425 5.20 0.83 15.94
C LEU A 425 6.50 0.11 16.33
N PRO A 426 6.59 -1.22 16.16
CA PRO A 426 7.75 -2.02 16.63
C PRO A 426 9.06 -1.67 15.93
N ARG A 427 9.00 -1.10 14.71
CA ARG A 427 10.18 -0.61 13.97
C ARG A 427 10.76 0.68 14.54
N MET A 428 10.07 1.32 15.49
CA MET A 428 10.51 2.56 16.13
C MET A 428 11.06 2.25 17.54
N PRO A 429 12.35 2.56 17.83
CA PRO A 429 12.93 2.32 19.15
C PRO A 429 12.16 3.03 20.27
N LYS A 430 12.00 2.37 21.41
CA LYS A 430 11.23 2.89 22.55
C LYS A 430 11.81 4.20 23.08
N GLU A 431 13.13 4.32 23.10
CA GLU A 431 13.87 5.51 23.52
C GLU A 431 13.58 6.67 22.57
N TYR A 432 13.51 6.40 21.26
CA TYR A 432 13.19 7.39 20.25
C TYR A 432 11.76 7.92 20.39
N ILE A 433 10.79 7.01 20.55
CA ILE A 433 9.38 7.36 20.78
C ILE A 433 9.26 8.22 22.04
N THR A 434 9.87 7.77 23.14
CA THR A 434 9.85 8.48 24.43
C THR A 434 10.42 9.89 24.27
N ARG A 435 11.56 10.02 23.60
CA ARG A 435 12.19 11.33 23.39
C ARG A 435 11.26 12.30 22.66
N LEU A 436 10.52 11.86 21.63
CA LEU A 436 9.63 12.75 20.87
C LEU A 436 8.30 13.02 21.56
N VAL A 437 7.68 12.01 22.17
CA VAL A 437 6.40 12.18 22.89
C VAL A 437 6.53 13.17 24.05
N PHE A 438 7.69 13.17 24.73
CA PHE A 438 7.99 14.08 25.84
C PHE A 438 8.74 15.36 25.41
N ASP A 439 9.05 15.55 24.13
CA ASP A 439 9.67 16.79 23.64
C ASP A 439 8.62 17.93 23.65
N PRO A 440 8.90 19.07 24.31
CA PRO A 440 7.99 20.22 24.36
C PRO A 440 7.62 20.82 23.00
N LYS A 441 8.41 20.55 21.95
CA LYS A 441 8.13 20.98 20.57
C LYS A 441 7.06 20.13 19.89
N HIS A 442 6.76 18.95 20.44
CA HIS A 442 5.74 18.05 19.94
C HIS A 442 4.48 18.16 20.77
N LYS A 443 3.35 17.96 20.10
CA LYS A 443 2.04 17.81 20.73
C LYS A 443 1.46 16.48 20.28
N THR A 444 0.60 15.91 21.11
CA THR A 444 -0.08 14.67 20.80
C THR A 444 -1.58 14.85 20.99
N LEU A 445 -2.36 14.57 19.96
CA LEU A 445 -3.80 14.41 20.08
C LEU A 445 -4.08 13.03 20.68
N ALA A 446 -4.54 12.99 21.92
CA ALA A 446 -4.86 11.78 22.65
C ALA A 446 -6.34 11.41 22.47
N LEU A 447 -6.61 10.14 22.17
CA LEU A 447 -7.93 9.54 22.25
C LEU A 447 -8.05 8.75 23.54
N ILE A 448 -8.96 9.20 24.41
CA ILE A 448 -9.24 8.62 25.72
C ILE A 448 -10.60 7.93 25.66
N LYS A 449 -10.69 6.72 26.21
CA LYS A 449 -11.92 5.96 26.36
C LYS A 449 -11.99 5.39 27.76
N ASP A 450 -13.07 5.64 28.48
CA ASP A 450 -13.24 5.20 29.88
C ASP A 450 -12.02 5.56 30.77
N GLY A 451 -11.46 6.75 30.56
CA GLY A 451 -10.28 7.24 31.30
C GLY A 451 -8.92 6.69 30.86
N ARG A 452 -8.87 5.78 29.88
CA ARG A 452 -7.63 5.16 29.37
C ARG A 452 -7.27 5.63 27.97
N VAL A 453 -5.97 5.75 27.69
CA VAL A 453 -5.47 6.09 26.35
C VAL A 453 -5.62 4.86 25.43
N ILE A 454 -6.35 5.02 24.33
CA ILE A 454 -6.52 3.94 23.33
C ILE A 454 -5.90 4.27 21.97
N GLY A 455 -5.47 5.52 21.76
CA GLY A 455 -4.81 5.92 20.53
C GLY A 455 -4.36 7.38 20.57
N GLY A 456 -3.61 7.78 19.55
CA GLY A 456 -3.26 9.18 19.38
C GLY A 456 -2.45 9.48 18.14
N ILE A 457 -2.28 10.78 17.89
CA ILE A 457 -1.44 11.30 16.81
C ILE A 457 -0.45 12.29 17.40
N CYS A 458 0.84 11.95 17.35
CA CYS A 458 1.94 12.84 17.74
C CYS A 458 2.37 13.66 16.52
N PHE A 459 2.44 14.97 16.68
CA PHE A 459 2.72 15.91 15.59
C PHE A 459 3.57 17.09 16.06
N ARG A 460 4.25 17.71 15.08
CA ARG A 460 5.05 18.92 15.28
C ARG A 460 4.65 19.99 14.27
N MET A 461 4.25 21.15 14.78
CA MET A 461 3.81 22.27 13.96
C MET A 461 5.00 23.13 13.54
N PHE A 462 5.02 23.58 12.28
CA PHE A 462 5.96 24.56 11.75
C PHE A 462 5.17 25.77 11.19
N PRO A 463 4.67 26.67 12.05
CA PRO A 463 3.78 27.76 11.62
C PRO A 463 4.41 28.66 10.56
N SER A 464 5.69 29.02 10.68
CA SER A 464 6.38 29.90 9.73
C SER A 464 6.55 29.29 8.33
N GLN A 465 6.61 27.95 8.25
CA GLN A 465 6.79 27.18 7.02
C GLN A 465 5.42 26.75 6.46
N GLY A 466 4.36 26.84 7.26
CA GLY A 466 2.98 26.57 6.86
C GLY A 466 2.64 25.08 6.76
N PHE A 467 3.34 24.21 7.48
CA PHE A 467 3.04 22.78 7.53
C PHE A 467 3.15 22.19 8.94
N THR A 468 2.58 21.00 9.12
CA THR A 468 2.76 20.17 10.32
C THR A 468 3.28 18.79 9.92
N GLU A 469 4.27 18.31 10.66
CA GLU A 469 4.77 16.95 10.58
C GLU A 469 3.93 16.04 11.48
N ILE A 470 3.36 14.98 10.90
CA ILE A 470 2.80 13.87 11.68
C ILE A 470 3.93 12.87 11.92
N VAL A 471 4.27 12.69 13.19
CA VAL A 471 5.42 11.86 13.63
C VAL A 471 4.95 10.45 13.94
N PHE A 472 3.91 10.31 14.74
CA PHE A 472 3.33 9.00 15.11
C PHE A 472 1.82 9.04 14.96
N CYS A 473 1.23 7.95 14.51
CA CYS A 473 -0.22 7.78 14.44
C CYS A 473 -0.54 6.31 14.72
N ALA A 474 -1.20 6.04 15.84
CA ALA A 474 -1.54 4.67 16.21
C ALA A 474 -2.81 4.60 17.07
N VAL A 475 -3.49 3.46 16.98
CA VAL A 475 -4.61 3.06 17.83
C VAL A 475 -4.31 1.64 18.31
N THR A 476 -4.66 1.31 19.55
CA THR A 476 -4.47 -0.03 20.12
C THR A 476 -5.18 -1.09 19.26
N SER A 477 -4.55 -2.25 19.09
CA SER A 477 -5.03 -3.32 18.19
C SER A 477 -6.50 -3.71 18.43
N ASN A 478 -6.93 -3.74 19.69
CA ASN A 478 -8.30 -4.11 20.09
C ASN A 478 -9.36 -3.08 19.68
N GLU A 479 -8.93 -1.85 19.42
CA GLU A 479 -9.79 -0.72 19.03
C GLU A 479 -9.58 -0.32 17.56
N GLN A 480 -8.68 -0.99 16.83
CA GLN A 480 -8.53 -0.80 15.38
C GLN A 480 -9.79 -1.26 14.63
N VAL A 481 -9.94 -0.76 13.40
CA VAL A 481 -11.05 -1.12 12.48
C VAL A 481 -12.43 -0.59 12.93
N LYS A 482 -12.58 -0.05 14.14
CA LYS A 482 -13.81 0.57 14.67
C LYS A 482 -14.07 2.03 14.24
N GLY A 483 -13.17 2.61 13.44
CA GLY A 483 -13.32 3.98 12.92
C GLY A 483 -12.58 5.06 13.71
N TYR A 484 -12.07 4.76 14.92
CA TYR A 484 -11.35 5.73 15.75
C TYR A 484 -10.16 6.40 15.06
N GLY A 485 -9.42 5.69 14.21
CA GLY A 485 -8.30 6.27 13.45
C GLY A 485 -8.74 7.34 12.44
N THR A 486 -9.91 7.17 11.82
CA THR A 486 -10.48 8.22 10.95
C THR A 486 -10.95 9.40 11.79
N HIS A 487 -11.62 9.12 12.90
CA HIS A 487 -12.13 10.16 13.80
C HIS A 487 -11.01 11.01 14.41
N LEU A 488 -9.91 10.37 14.85
CA LEU A 488 -8.67 11.03 15.30
C LEU A 488 -8.11 11.99 14.23
N MET A 489 -8.05 11.54 12.98
CA MET A 489 -7.53 12.37 11.89
C MET A 489 -8.46 13.56 11.58
N ASN A 490 -9.78 13.37 11.64
CA ASN A 490 -10.74 14.45 11.44
C ASN A 490 -10.61 15.53 12.52
N HIS A 491 -10.48 15.13 13.79
CA HIS A 491 -10.20 16.04 14.90
C HIS A 491 -8.85 16.76 14.75
N LEU A 492 -7.83 16.05 14.27
CA LEU A 492 -6.52 16.66 13.98
C LEU A 492 -6.62 17.73 12.88
N LYS A 493 -7.34 17.46 11.80
CA LYS A 493 -7.56 18.42 10.70
C LYS A 493 -8.26 19.67 11.21
N GLU A 494 -9.34 19.49 11.98
CA GLU A 494 -10.10 20.58 12.57
C GLU A 494 -9.24 21.46 13.49
N TYR A 495 -8.41 20.83 14.34
CA TYR A 495 -7.46 21.54 15.19
C TYR A 495 -6.51 22.41 14.36
N HIS A 496 -5.96 21.89 13.26
CA HIS A 496 -5.00 22.63 12.43
C HIS A 496 -5.63 23.73 11.57
N ILE A 497 -6.88 23.54 11.13
CA ILE A 497 -7.65 24.60 10.46
C ILE A 497 -7.84 25.78 11.40
N LYS A 498 -8.20 25.54 12.68
CA LYS A 498 -8.32 26.59 13.70
C LYS A 498 -6.99 27.33 13.96
N HIS A 499 -5.87 26.65 13.76
CA HIS A 499 -4.53 27.23 13.88
C HIS A 499 -3.94 27.78 12.56
N ASN A 500 -4.74 27.81 11.48
CA ASN A 500 -4.35 28.31 10.17
C ASN A 500 -3.10 27.61 9.58
N ILE A 501 -2.95 26.30 9.82
CA ILE A 501 -1.92 25.46 9.18
C ILE A 501 -2.61 24.41 8.33
N LEU A 502 -2.50 24.53 7.01
CA LEU A 502 -3.31 23.75 6.07
C LEU A 502 -2.55 22.63 5.37
N ASN A 503 -1.27 22.40 5.70
CA ASN A 503 -0.49 21.35 5.08
C ASN A 503 -0.01 20.34 6.11
N PHE A 504 -0.23 19.05 5.85
CA PHE A 504 0.36 17.95 6.58
C PHE A 504 1.41 17.26 5.74
N LEU A 505 2.50 16.88 6.38
CA LEU A 505 3.54 16.02 5.84
C LEU A 505 3.79 14.88 6.81
N THR A 506 3.99 13.68 6.29
CA THR A 506 4.26 12.49 7.10
C THR A 506 5.12 11.52 6.32
N TYR A 507 6.00 10.81 7.00
CA TYR A 507 6.63 9.61 6.48
C TYR A 507 5.79 8.41 6.89
N ALA A 508 5.11 7.80 5.92
CA ALA A 508 4.24 6.66 6.16
C ALA A 508 4.97 5.35 5.87
N ASP A 509 4.95 4.42 6.83
CA ASP A 509 5.34 3.03 6.62
C ASP A 509 4.41 2.37 5.58
N GLU A 510 4.89 1.33 4.90
CA GLU A 510 4.22 0.65 3.80
C GLU A 510 2.81 0.15 4.18
N TYR A 511 2.66 -0.36 5.41
CA TYR A 511 1.38 -0.79 5.96
C TYR A 511 0.41 0.37 6.23
N ALA A 512 0.92 1.58 6.46
CA ALA A 512 0.12 2.76 6.79
C ALA A 512 -0.26 3.60 5.56
N ILE A 513 0.39 3.41 4.40
CA ILE A 513 0.09 4.15 3.15
C ILE A 513 -1.40 4.05 2.80
N GLY A 514 -2.01 2.88 2.94
CA GLY A 514 -3.43 2.67 2.66
C GLY A 514 -4.35 3.48 3.57
N TYR A 515 -3.99 3.64 4.84
CA TYR A 515 -4.70 4.50 5.79
C TYR A 515 -4.57 5.97 5.39
N PHE A 516 -3.34 6.47 5.20
CA PHE A 516 -3.09 7.87 4.86
C PHE A 516 -3.75 8.28 3.54
N LYS A 517 -3.72 7.42 2.51
CA LYS A 517 -4.47 7.67 1.26
C LYS A 517 -5.96 7.88 1.49
N LYS A 518 -6.59 7.06 2.33
CA LYS A 518 -8.02 7.20 2.69
C LYS A 518 -8.29 8.49 3.45
N GLN A 519 -7.30 9.02 4.17
CA GLN A 519 -7.37 10.30 4.86
C GLN A 519 -7.08 11.52 3.96
N GLY A 520 -6.86 11.32 2.66
CA GLY A 520 -6.59 12.40 1.71
C GLY A 520 -5.10 12.76 1.56
N PHE A 521 -4.19 11.90 2.02
CA PHE A 521 -2.76 12.05 1.77
C PHE A 521 -2.38 11.48 0.41
N SER A 522 -1.41 12.13 -0.20
CA SER A 522 -0.94 11.92 -1.56
C SER A 522 0.57 11.85 -1.59
N LYS A 523 1.14 11.09 -2.53
CA LYS A 523 2.60 11.13 -2.79
C LYS A 523 2.99 12.37 -3.61
N ASP A 524 2.03 12.98 -4.30
CA ASP A 524 2.20 14.27 -4.96
C ASP A 524 2.05 15.38 -3.91
N ILE A 525 3.17 15.99 -3.55
CA ILE A 525 3.28 16.99 -2.48
C ILE A 525 3.30 18.36 -3.13
N LYS A 526 2.24 19.14 -2.89
CA LYS A 526 2.12 20.50 -3.42
C LYS A 526 3.00 21.53 -2.69
N VAL A 527 3.44 21.21 -1.47
CA VAL A 527 4.33 22.09 -0.69
C VAL A 527 5.73 22.08 -1.35
N PRO A 528 6.32 23.25 -1.65
CA PRO A 528 7.67 23.30 -2.23
C PRO A 528 8.72 22.65 -1.33
N LYS A 529 9.64 21.87 -1.93
CA LYS A 529 10.73 21.17 -1.22
C LYS A 529 11.52 22.06 -0.26
N ALA A 530 11.83 23.29 -0.66
CA ALA A 530 12.57 24.26 0.16
C ALA A 530 11.89 24.59 1.50
N LYS A 531 10.57 24.39 1.63
CA LYS A 531 9.85 24.68 2.88
C LYS A 531 9.96 23.59 3.94
N TYR A 532 10.20 22.34 3.53
CA TYR A 532 10.15 21.19 4.45
C TYR A 532 11.45 20.39 4.55
N VAL A 533 12.30 20.41 3.51
CA VAL A 533 13.59 19.73 3.52
C VAL A 533 14.46 20.29 4.66
N GLY A 534 14.99 19.40 5.51
CA GLY A 534 15.76 19.75 6.70
C GLY A 534 14.94 20.04 7.96
N TYR A 535 13.61 20.17 7.85
CA TYR A 535 12.70 20.35 9.00
C TYR A 535 12.02 19.06 9.41
N ILE A 536 11.61 18.24 8.43
CA ILE A 536 11.01 16.92 8.63
C ILE A 536 12.09 15.84 8.79
N LYS A 537 11.82 14.81 9.57
CA LYS A 537 12.73 13.67 9.73
C LYS A 537 12.54 12.65 8.62
N ASP A 538 13.63 12.23 7.98
CA ASP A 538 13.64 11.16 6.98
C ASP A 538 13.72 9.80 7.67
N TYR A 539 12.79 8.90 7.34
CA TYR A 539 12.75 7.54 7.87
C TYR A 539 13.01 6.54 6.75
N GLU A 540 13.96 5.64 6.98
CA GLU A 540 14.30 4.57 6.05
C GLU A 540 13.10 3.61 5.89
N GLY A 541 12.80 3.20 4.66
CA GLY A 541 11.65 2.35 4.36
C GLY A 541 10.28 3.04 4.45
N ALA A 542 10.23 4.36 4.68
CA ALA A 542 8.98 5.12 4.71
C ALA A 542 8.79 5.97 3.44
N THR A 543 7.54 6.17 3.04
CA THR A 543 7.18 7.06 1.93
C THR A 543 6.72 8.42 2.46
N LEU A 544 7.34 9.50 1.99
CA LEU A 544 6.85 10.85 2.24
C LEU A 544 5.49 11.07 1.56
N MET A 545 4.51 11.52 2.33
CA MET A 545 3.15 11.82 1.87
C MET A 545 2.70 13.19 2.38
N GLY A 546 1.94 13.91 1.57
CA GLY A 546 1.39 15.22 1.88
C GLY A 546 -0.14 15.27 1.81
N CYS A 547 -0.75 16.10 2.63
CA CYS A 547 -2.19 16.38 2.60
C CYS A 547 -2.42 17.89 2.71
N GLU A 548 -3.20 18.45 1.79
CA GLU A 548 -3.65 19.85 1.81
C GLU A 548 -5.09 19.89 2.35
N LEU A 549 -5.30 20.70 3.38
CA LEU A 549 -6.58 20.86 4.06
C LEU A 549 -7.40 21.98 3.42
N ASN A 550 -8.70 21.75 3.28
CA ASN A 550 -9.62 22.77 2.84
C ASN A 550 -10.33 23.38 4.06
N PRO A 551 -10.13 24.68 4.36
CA PRO A 551 -10.71 25.32 5.54
C PRO A 551 -12.24 25.43 5.49
N ARG A 552 -12.87 25.20 4.34
CA ARG A 552 -14.34 25.26 4.18
C ARG A 552 -15.03 23.95 4.54
N ILE A 553 -14.27 22.88 4.80
CA ILE A 553 -14.83 21.55 5.09
C ILE A 553 -14.72 21.31 6.60
N PRO A 554 -15.85 21.14 7.32
CA PRO A 554 -15.82 20.70 8.71
C PRO A 554 -15.58 19.18 8.74
N TYR A 555 -14.35 18.77 9.03
CA TYR A 555 -13.93 17.37 8.85
C TYR A 555 -14.59 16.41 9.84
N THR A 556 -15.00 16.88 11.02
CA THR A 556 -15.71 16.08 12.04
C THR A 556 -17.14 15.70 11.59
N GLU A 557 -17.74 16.48 10.70
CA GLU A 557 -19.08 16.27 10.14
C GLU A 557 -19.06 15.77 8.69
N PHE A 558 -17.86 15.50 8.15
CA PHE A 558 -17.64 15.20 6.73
C PHE A 558 -18.57 14.11 6.20
N SER A 559 -18.69 12.98 6.90
CA SER A 559 -19.54 11.86 6.48
C SER A 559 -21.02 12.24 6.36
N VAL A 560 -21.53 13.06 7.28
CA VAL A 560 -22.93 13.53 7.28
C VAL A 560 -23.16 14.49 6.12
N ILE A 561 -22.22 15.40 5.88
CA ILE A 561 -22.30 16.36 4.78
C ILE A 561 -22.29 15.65 3.43
N ILE A 562 -21.41 14.66 3.25
CA ILE A 562 -21.36 13.87 2.02
C ILE A 562 -22.65 13.06 1.83
N LYS A 563 -23.23 12.50 2.90
CA LYS A 563 -24.53 11.79 2.83
C LYS A 563 -25.63 12.74 2.33
N LYS A 564 -25.75 13.93 2.93
CA LYS A 564 -26.71 14.96 2.51
C LYS A 564 -26.49 15.41 1.07
N GLN A 565 -25.24 15.68 0.67
CA GLN A 565 -24.92 16.07 -0.70
C GLN A 565 -25.33 15.01 -1.72
N LYS A 566 -25.09 13.73 -1.44
CA LYS A 566 -25.51 12.63 -2.31
C LYS A 566 -27.04 12.54 -2.43
N GLU A 567 -27.74 12.74 -1.33
CA GLU A 567 -29.21 12.72 -1.32
C GLU A 567 -29.82 13.86 -2.14
N ILE A 568 -29.27 15.07 -2.01
CA ILE A 568 -29.64 16.23 -2.84
C ILE A 568 -29.43 15.89 -4.32
N ILE A 569 -28.26 15.37 -4.69
CA ILE A 569 -27.97 14.98 -6.08
C ILE A 569 -28.95 13.91 -6.57
N LYS A 570 -29.26 12.91 -5.75
CA LYS A 570 -30.22 11.86 -6.10
C LYS A 570 -31.60 12.43 -6.37
N LYS A 571 -32.11 13.31 -5.51
CA LYS A 571 -33.39 14.01 -5.71
C LYS A 571 -33.40 14.87 -6.96
N LEU A 572 -32.29 15.56 -7.26
CA LEU A 572 -32.14 16.34 -8.49
C LEU A 572 -32.17 15.44 -9.74
N ILE A 573 -31.49 14.28 -9.69
CA ILE A 573 -31.53 13.28 -10.77
C ILE A 573 -32.95 12.73 -10.93
N GLU A 574 -33.64 12.37 -9.84
CA GLU A 574 -35.02 11.86 -9.88
C GLU A 574 -35.97 12.88 -10.53
N ARG A 575 -35.86 14.17 -10.14
CA ARG A 575 -36.66 15.26 -10.73
C ARG A 575 -36.37 15.44 -12.22
N LYS A 576 -35.08 15.39 -12.62
CA LYS A 576 -34.69 15.46 -14.03
C LYS A 576 -35.13 14.23 -14.82
N GLN A 577 -35.06 13.03 -14.24
CA GLN A 577 -35.56 11.80 -14.84
C GLN A 577 -37.08 11.82 -15.00
N ALA A 578 -37.84 12.39 -14.06
CA ALA A 578 -39.28 12.57 -14.19
C ALA A 578 -39.64 13.52 -15.35
N GLN A 579 -38.83 14.55 -15.58
CA GLN A 579 -38.98 15.42 -16.76
C GLN A 579 -38.63 14.68 -18.07
N ILE A 580 -37.57 13.86 -18.07
CA ILE A 580 -37.13 13.10 -19.26
C ILE A 580 -38.06 11.93 -19.59
N ARG A 581 -38.61 11.24 -18.58
CA ARG A 581 -39.57 10.13 -18.75
C ARG A 581 -40.97 10.59 -19.15
N LYS A 582 -41.17 11.88 -19.44
CA LYS A 582 -42.42 12.40 -19.98
C LYS A 582 -42.69 11.70 -21.32
N VAL A 583 -43.79 10.95 -21.37
CA VAL A 583 -44.22 10.30 -22.62
C VAL A 583 -44.70 11.39 -23.57
N TYR A 584 -43.97 11.60 -24.66
CA TYR A 584 -44.39 12.52 -25.71
C TYR A 584 -45.37 11.80 -26.65
N PRO A 585 -46.42 12.50 -27.14
CA PRO A 585 -47.32 11.92 -28.12
C PRO A 585 -46.56 11.53 -29.40
N GLY A 586 -47.03 10.50 -30.09
CA GLY A 586 -46.45 10.05 -31.35
C GLY A 586 -46.48 11.15 -32.42
N LEU A 587 -45.42 11.24 -33.21
CA LEU A 587 -45.25 12.27 -34.25
C LEU A 587 -46.37 12.16 -35.32
N SER A 588 -47.15 13.23 -35.50
CA SER A 588 -48.27 13.27 -36.45
C SER A 588 -47.85 13.59 -37.89
N CYS A 589 -46.71 14.23 -38.07
CA CYS A 589 -46.22 14.72 -39.38
C CYS A 589 -46.03 13.62 -40.45
N PHE A 590 -45.86 12.37 -40.04
CA PHE A 590 -45.77 11.23 -40.97
C PHE A 590 -47.12 10.82 -41.57
N LYS A 591 -48.25 11.22 -40.95
CA LYS A 591 -49.60 10.98 -41.50
C LYS A 591 -49.89 11.86 -42.71
N ASP A 592 -49.23 13.01 -42.80
CA ASP A 592 -49.37 14.00 -43.87
C ASP A 592 -48.38 13.76 -45.04
N GLY A 593 -47.70 12.60 -45.07
CA GLY A 593 -46.83 12.18 -46.18
C GLY A 593 -45.36 12.61 -46.08
N VAL A 594 -44.95 13.26 -44.99
CA VAL A 594 -43.54 13.64 -44.74
C VAL A 594 -42.70 12.41 -44.41
N ARG A 595 -41.56 12.22 -45.08
CA ARG A 595 -40.69 11.02 -44.92
C ARG A 595 -39.50 11.20 -43.97
N GLN A 596 -39.06 12.44 -43.72
CA GLN A 596 -37.89 12.74 -42.89
C GLN A 596 -38.12 14.04 -42.10
N ILE A 597 -37.64 14.08 -40.85
CA ILE A 597 -37.62 15.27 -40.01
C ILE A 597 -36.25 15.45 -39.35
N PRO A 598 -35.81 16.69 -39.07
CA PRO A 598 -34.60 16.95 -38.29
C PRO A 598 -34.70 16.37 -36.87
N ILE A 599 -33.57 15.95 -36.30
CA ILE A 599 -33.51 15.32 -34.96
C ILE A 599 -33.94 16.33 -33.88
N GLU A 600 -33.61 17.61 -34.09
CA GLU A 600 -33.93 18.71 -33.19
C GLU A 600 -35.44 18.95 -33.06
N SER A 601 -36.23 18.44 -34.01
CA SER A 601 -37.69 18.54 -34.03
C SER A 601 -38.39 17.41 -33.27
N ILE A 602 -37.65 16.43 -32.73
CA ILE A 602 -38.20 15.29 -31.99
C ILE A 602 -38.27 15.65 -30.50
N PRO A 603 -39.47 15.79 -29.91
CA PRO A 603 -39.59 16.09 -28.49
C PRO A 603 -38.99 14.97 -27.62
N GLY A 604 -38.02 15.33 -26.75
CA GLY A 604 -37.41 14.40 -25.78
C GLY A 604 -36.06 13.79 -26.21
N ILE A 605 -35.56 14.11 -27.40
CA ILE A 605 -34.18 13.89 -27.85
C ILE A 605 -33.42 15.21 -27.73
#